data_AF-A0A4Y8V291-F1
#
_entry.id   AF-A0A4Y8V291-F1
#
_cell.length_a   1.000
_cell.length_b   1.000
_cell.length_c   1.000
_cell.angle_alpha   90.00
_cell.angle_beta   90.00
_cell.angle_gamma   90.00
#
_symmetry.space_group_name_H-M   'P 1'
#
loop_
_entity.id
_entity.type
_entity.pdbx_description
1 polymer ?
#
loop_
_entity_poly.entity_id
_entity_poly.type
_entity_poly.pdbx_seq_one_letter_code
_entity_poly.pdbx_strand_id
1 'polypeptide(L)'
;MFAGNLLPIVFFLVLMLAGLMLAGWAAQLQAVQYQTLSQLAALDQRRQSVQEVGRALQRMDVDPDILGTIYATMIEDMKQMQALDPTREDLGRHIQEAEAAMRPRSNPATGGSAAVATEQELLVAQRHIQKALQMFADLYRSDKISAGQFENTKNNLRLLGLRVSVNSCFLMAQKAMEQEDTIRAMSLFRRAESLLNVKGIPAPEKQEKLAYIQAERQRVFNESQVGAELLLLAKTD
;
A
#
# COMPACT_ATOMS: atom_id res chain seq x y z
N MET A 1 44.13 -48.01 48.08
CA MET A 1 43.21 -46.88 48.37
C MET A 1 42.75 -46.10 47.12
N PHE A 2 43.38 -46.24 45.94
CA PHE A 2 42.98 -45.49 44.74
C PHE A 2 41.70 -46.00 44.04
N ALA A 3 41.36 -47.29 44.18
CA ALA A 3 40.19 -47.88 43.52
C ALA A 3 38.83 -47.36 44.08
N GLY A 4 38.77 -46.94 45.35
CA GLY A 4 37.54 -46.42 45.96
C GLY A 4 37.12 -45.04 45.45
N ASN A 5 38.08 -44.25 44.95
CA ASN A 5 37.83 -42.90 44.42
C ASN A 5 37.54 -42.88 42.91
N LEU A 6 37.79 -43.98 42.19
CA LEU A 6 37.50 -44.08 40.76
C LEU A 6 36.00 -44.16 40.47
N LEU A 7 35.24 -44.87 41.32
CA LEU A 7 33.80 -45.04 41.16
C LEU A 7 33.01 -43.72 41.22
N PRO A 8 33.22 -42.82 42.20
CA PRO A 8 32.54 -41.52 42.20
C PRO A 8 32.99 -40.63 41.03
N ILE A 9 34.26 -40.67 40.62
CA ILE A 9 34.75 -39.88 39.47
C ILE A 9 34.06 -40.32 38.17
N VAL A 10 33.95 -41.63 37.91
CA VAL A 10 33.25 -42.16 36.74
C VAL A 10 31.77 -41.81 36.80
N PHE A 11 31.14 -41.90 37.98
CA PHE A 11 29.74 -41.51 38.17
C PHE A 11 29.50 -40.04 37.82
N PHE A 12 30.33 -39.11 38.33
CA PHE A 12 30.23 -37.69 37.99
C PHE A 12 30.48 -37.42 36.51
N LEU A 13 31.41 -38.14 35.88
CA LEU A 13 31.70 -37.99 34.45
C LEU A 13 30.49 -38.43 33.60
N VAL A 14 29.84 -39.54 33.95
CA VAL A 14 28.59 -39.99 33.29
C VAL A 14 27.47 -38.97 33.49
N LEU A 15 27.33 -38.40 34.69
CA LEU A 15 26.33 -37.37 35.00
C LEU A 15 26.54 -36.10 34.16
N MET A 16 27.80 -35.67 34.01
CA MET A 16 28.17 -34.53 33.17
C MET A 16 27.84 -34.81 31.70
N LEU A 17 28.14 -36.01 31.21
CA LEU A 17 27.85 -36.42 29.84
C LEU A 17 26.33 -36.47 29.57
N ALA A 18 25.55 -37.02 30.51
CA ALA A 18 24.10 -37.03 30.44
C ALA A 18 23.51 -35.61 30.44
N GLY A 19 24.02 -34.72 31.29
CA GLY A 19 23.63 -33.31 31.32
C GLY A 19 23.91 -32.58 30.00
N LEU A 20 25.07 -32.87 29.37
CA LEU A 20 25.46 -32.26 28.10
C LEU A 20 24.60 -32.76 26.93
N MET A 21 24.23 -34.05 26.93
CA MET A 21 23.28 -34.59 25.94
C MET A 21 21.87 -33.99 26.10
N LEU A 22 21.38 -33.86 27.33
CA LEU A 22 20.10 -33.20 27.60
C LEU A 22 20.11 -31.73 27.17
N ALA A 23 21.20 -31.01 27.45
CA ALA A 23 21.37 -29.63 27.00
C ALA A 23 21.40 -29.51 25.47
N GLY A 24 22.11 -30.41 24.79
CA GLY A 24 22.12 -30.46 23.32
C GLY A 24 20.75 -30.74 22.72
N TRP A 25 20.00 -31.67 23.30
CA TRP A 25 18.63 -31.98 22.86
C TRP A 25 17.66 -30.81 23.09
N ALA A 26 17.73 -30.18 24.27
CA ALA A 26 16.95 -28.99 24.57
C ALA A 26 17.28 -27.83 23.62
N ALA A 27 18.56 -27.61 23.32
CA ALA A 27 19.00 -26.58 22.38
C ALA A 27 18.50 -26.85 20.95
N GLN A 28 18.50 -28.11 20.51
CA GLN A 28 17.96 -28.50 19.20
C GLN A 28 16.44 -28.26 19.14
N LEU A 29 15.71 -28.60 20.20
CA LEU A 29 14.27 -28.35 20.29
C LEU A 29 13.97 -26.84 20.26
N GLN A 30 14.74 -26.04 21.01
CA GLN A 30 14.64 -24.58 21.02
C GLN A 30 14.96 -23.98 19.65
N ALA A 31 15.97 -24.51 18.94
CA ALA A 31 16.32 -24.04 17.60
C ALA A 31 15.18 -24.26 16.60
N VAL A 32 14.54 -25.43 16.63
CA VAL A 32 13.37 -25.72 15.77
C VAL A 32 12.20 -24.79 16.10
N GLN A 33 11.89 -24.61 17.38
CA GLN A 33 10.83 -23.68 17.81
C GLN A 33 11.12 -22.23 17.42
N TYR A 34 12.37 -21.80 17.53
CA TYR A 34 12.78 -20.47 17.13
C TYR A 34 12.64 -20.27 15.61
N GLN A 35 13.02 -21.28 14.81
CA GLN A 35 12.85 -21.25 13.37
C GLN A 35 11.37 -21.14 12.98
N THR A 36 10.49 -21.95 13.57
CA THR A 36 9.05 -21.89 13.27
C THR A 36 8.43 -20.55 13.68
N LEU A 37 8.78 -20.03 14.87
CA LEU A 37 8.36 -18.70 15.32
C LEU A 37 8.83 -17.59 14.38
N SER A 38 10.08 -17.65 13.91
CA SER A 38 10.62 -16.65 12.97
C SER A 38 9.89 -16.68 11.62
N GLN A 39 9.55 -17.87 11.11
CA GLN A 39 8.78 -18.03 9.87
C GLN A 39 7.35 -17.52 10.04
N LEU A 40 6.71 -17.84 11.16
CA LEU A 40 5.36 -17.35 11.46
C LEU A 40 5.35 -15.81 11.61
N ALA A 41 6.35 -15.23 12.26
CA ALA A 41 6.47 -13.78 12.39
C ALA A 41 6.67 -13.09 11.04
N ALA A 42 7.49 -13.67 10.16
CA ALA A 42 7.70 -13.15 8.81
C ALA A 42 6.42 -13.21 7.97
N LEU A 43 5.67 -14.33 8.04
CA LEU A 43 4.38 -14.48 7.35
C LEU A 43 3.32 -13.51 7.89
N ASP A 44 3.26 -13.31 9.21
CA ASP A 44 2.29 -12.40 9.83
C ASP A 44 2.58 -10.93 9.45
N GLN A 45 3.85 -10.54 9.44
CA GLN A 45 4.26 -9.21 8.97
C GLN A 45 3.91 -8.99 7.49
N ARG A 46 4.14 -10.01 6.64
CA ARG A 46 3.77 -9.97 5.22
C ARG A 46 2.26 -9.83 5.05
N ARG A 47 1.47 -10.62 5.78
CA ARG A 47 0.01 -10.56 5.79
C ARG A 47 -0.50 -9.16 6.13
N GLN A 48 0.02 -8.54 7.20
CA GLN A 48 -0.37 -7.19 7.60
C GLN A 48 -0.08 -6.18 6.49
N SER A 49 1.11 -6.24 5.89
CA SER A 49 1.48 -5.36 4.77
C SER A 49 0.57 -5.56 3.55
N VAL A 50 0.25 -6.80 3.20
CA VAL A 50 -0.64 -7.14 2.08
C VAL A 50 -2.06 -6.64 2.37
N GLN A 51 -2.56 -6.80 3.59
CA GLN A 51 -3.88 -6.34 4.01
C GLN A 51 -4.00 -4.81 3.99
N GLU A 52 -2.98 -4.09 4.47
CA GLU A 52 -2.91 -2.63 4.42
C GLU A 52 -2.99 -2.12 2.97
N VAL A 53 -2.18 -2.71 2.09
CA VAL A 53 -2.12 -2.32 0.68
C VAL A 53 -3.40 -2.71 -0.05
N GLY A 54 -3.93 -3.91 0.19
CA GLY A 54 -5.21 -4.35 -0.39
C GLY A 54 -6.36 -3.41 -0.01
N ARG A 55 -6.47 -3.03 1.27
CA ARG A 55 -7.48 -2.04 1.73
C ARG A 55 -7.26 -0.66 1.13
N ALA A 56 -6.02 -0.21 1.02
CA ALA A 56 -5.70 1.08 0.41
C ALA A 56 -6.08 1.11 -1.07
N LEU A 57 -5.74 0.05 -1.84
CA LEU A 57 -6.11 -0.07 -3.24
C LEU A 57 -7.62 -0.22 -3.43
N GLN A 58 -8.31 -0.96 -2.56
CA GLN A 58 -9.77 -1.08 -2.60
C GLN A 58 -10.46 0.28 -2.46
N ARG A 59 -9.90 1.21 -1.66
CA ARG A 59 -10.43 2.59 -1.55
C ARG A 59 -10.13 3.46 -2.77
N MET A 60 -9.17 3.07 -3.59
CA MET A 60 -8.76 3.82 -4.80
C MET A 60 -9.45 3.33 -6.08
N ASP A 61 -10.40 2.39 -5.96
CA ASP A 61 -11.17 1.83 -7.09
C ASP A 61 -10.25 1.23 -8.18
N VAL A 62 -9.31 0.39 -7.74
CA VAL A 62 -8.39 -0.34 -8.62
C VAL A 62 -9.10 -1.52 -9.26
N ASP A 63 -8.65 -1.87 -10.48
CA ASP A 63 -9.04 -3.06 -11.24
C ASP A 63 -9.22 -4.30 -10.33
N PRO A 64 -10.39 -4.97 -10.36
CA PRO A 64 -10.68 -6.13 -9.53
C PRO A 64 -9.69 -7.28 -9.75
N ASP A 65 -9.08 -7.39 -10.93
CA ASP A 65 -8.09 -8.45 -11.22
C ASP A 65 -6.78 -8.24 -10.43
N ILE A 66 -6.39 -6.98 -10.23
CA ILE A 66 -5.22 -6.60 -9.43
C ILE A 66 -5.48 -6.92 -7.96
N LEU A 67 -6.66 -6.52 -7.46
CA LEU A 67 -7.09 -6.84 -6.09
C LEU A 67 -7.19 -8.35 -5.88
N GLY A 68 -7.73 -9.08 -6.85
CA GLY A 68 -7.83 -10.52 -6.81
C GLY A 68 -6.47 -11.19 -6.66
N THR A 69 -5.47 -10.75 -7.44
CA THR A 69 -4.10 -11.28 -7.34
C THR A 69 -3.49 -11.04 -5.96
N ILE A 70 -3.69 -9.85 -5.38
CA ILE A 70 -3.20 -9.53 -4.02
C ILE A 70 -3.89 -10.41 -2.97
N TYR A 71 -5.21 -10.51 -3.00
CA TYR A 71 -5.95 -11.34 -2.04
C TYR A 71 -5.64 -12.84 -2.19
N ALA A 72 -5.43 -13.33 -3.42
CA ALA A 72 -5.00 -14.71 -3.65
C ALA A 72 -3.65 -15.00 -2.97
N THR A 73 -2.69 -14.08 -3.06
CA THR A 73 -1.39 -14.24 -2.39
C THR A 73 -1.50 -14.19 -0.88
N MET A 74 -2.39 -13.33 -0.34
CA MET A 74 -2.69 -13.29 1.08
C MET A 74 -3.31 -14.61 1.58
N ILE A 75 -4.22 -15.20 0.80
CA ILE A 75 -4.83 -16.50 1.12
C ILE A 75 -3.79 -17.61 1.11
N GLU A 76 -2.87 -17.60 0.14
CA GLU A 76 -1.78 -18.57 0.09
C GLU A 76 -0.87 -18.45 1.33
N ASP A 77 -0.49 -17.23 1.73
CA ASP A 77 0.28 -16.99 2.94
C ASP A 77 -0.47 -17.48 4.20
N MET A 78 -1.78 -17.23 4.30
CA MET A 78 -2.61 -17.72 5.42
C MET A 78 -2.71 -19.25 5.45
N LYS A 79 -2.79 -19.91 4.29
CA LYS A 79 -2.75 -21.38 4.19
C LYS A 79 -1.40 -21.95 4.62
N GLN A 80 -0.30 -21.28 4.27
CA GLN A 80 1.03 -21.66 4.75
C GLN A 80 1.16 -21.50 6.27
N MET A 81 0.62 -20.42 6.85
CA MET A 81 0.56 -20.25 8.30
C MET A 81 -0.25 -21.36 8.97
N GLN A 82 -1.38 -21.76 8.40
CA GLN A 82 -2.20 -22.86 8.93
C GLN A 82 -1.48 -24.23 8.86
N ALA A 83 -0.68 -24.45 7.82
CA ALA A 83 0.15 -25.66 7.71
C ALA A 83 1.28 -25.70 8.76
N LEU A 84 1.84 -24.54 9.12
CA LEU A 84 2.87 -24.40 10.15
C LEU A 84 2.31 -24.43 11.57
N ASP A 85 1.12 -23.87 11.78
CA ASP A 85 0.43 -23.80 13.07
C ASP A 85 -1.06 -24.15 12.91
N PRO A 86 -1.41 -25.45 13.03
CA PRO A 86 -2.79 -25.92 12.87
C PRO A 86 -3.70 -25.52 14.04
N THR A 87 -3.16 -24.95 15.13
CA THR A 87 -3.95 -24.56 16.30
C THR A 87 -4.65 -23.21 16.14
N ARG A 88 -4.29 -22.44 15.11
CA ARG A 88 -4.91 -21.14 14.80
C ARG A 88 -6.19 -21.29 13.98
N GLU A 89 -7.30 -21.62 14.66
CA GLU A 89 -8.63 -21.68 14.04
C GLU A 89 -9.11 -20.32 13.47
N ASP A 90 -8.59 -19.21 13.99
CA ASP A 90 -8.91 -17.84 13.55
C ASP A 90 -8.52 -17.57 12.07
N LEU A 91 -7.48 -18.26 11.56
CA LEU A 91 -7.05 -18.14 10.17
C LEU A 91 -8.15 -18.57 9.19
N GLY A 92 -8.98 -19.55 9.56
CA GLY A 92 -10.10 -19.99 8.73
C GLY A 92 -11.13 -18.89 8.47
N ARG A 93 -11.45 -18.10 9.51
CA ARG A 93 -12.35 -16.94 9.37
C ARG A 93 -11.74 -15.85 8.49
N HIS A 94 -10.45 -15.59 8.66
CA HIS A 94 -9.75 -14.58 7.85
C HIS A 94 -9.59 -14.97 6.38
N ILE A 95 -9.45 -16.26 6.08
CA ILE A 95 -9.48 -16.77 4.70
C ILE A 95 -10.85 -16.51 4.08
N GLN A 96 -11.94 -16.81 4.79
CA GLN A 96 -13.30 -16.55 4.29
C GLN A 96 -13.57 -15.06 4.07
N GLU A 97 -13.10 -14.19 4.98
CA GLU A 97 -13.18 -12.73 4.81
C GLU A 97 -12.41 -12.24 3.58
N ALA A 98 -11.20 -12.79 3.35
CA ALA A 98 -10.38 -12.46 2.20
C ALA A 98 -10.99 -12.96 0.88
N GLU A 99 -11.56 -14.16 0.86
CA GLU A 99 -12.28 -14.72 -0.27
C GLU A 99 -13.55 -13.90 -0.59
N ALA A 100 -14.25 -13.42 0.44
CA ALA A 100 -15.39 -12.52 0.27
C ALA A 100 -14.97 -11.16 -0.30
N ALA A 101 -13.79 -10.64 0.09
CA ALA A 101 -13.22 -9.41 -0.46
C ALA A 101 -12.70 -9.56 -1.90
N MET A 102 -12.34 -10.78 -2.31
CA MET A 102 -11.92 -11.13 -3.67
C MET A 102 -13.09 -11.14 -4.66
N ARG A 103 -14.34 -11.34 -4.18
CA ARG A 103 -15.52 -11.28 -5.05
C ARG A 103 -15.78 -9.82 -5.46
N PRO A 104 -15.88 -9.53 -6.77
CA PRO A 104 -16.18 -8.19 -7.23
C PRO A 104 -17.52 -7.76 -6.64
N ARG A 105 -17.52 -6.70 -5.81
CA ARG A 105 -18.77 -6.04 -5.46
C ARG A 105 -19.33 -5.47 -6.75
N SER A 106 -20.49 -5.97 -7.16
CA SER A 106 -21.22 -5.57 -8.38
C SER A 106 -21.78 -4.15 -8.33
N ASN A 107 -21.19 -3.25 -7.54
CA ASN A 107 -21.52 -1.84 -7.56
C ASN A 107 -20.36 -1.09 -8.23
N PRO A 108 -20.48 -0.69 -9.50
CA PRO A 108 -19.65 0.35 -10.08
C PRO A 108 -20.13 1.67 -9.48
N ALA A 109 -19.87 1.87 -8.19
CA ALA A 109 -20.21 3.10 -7.51
C ALA A 109 -19.15 4.13 -7.89
N THR A 110 -19.43 4.81 -9.02
CA THR A 110 -18.83 6.07 -9.47
C THR A 110 -17.33 6.04 -9.74
N GLY A 111 -16.93 6.46 -10.95
CA GLY A 111 -15.55 6.81 -11.31
C GLY A 111 -14.98 8.01 -10.54
N GLY A 112 -15.25 8.10 -9.25
CA GLY A 112 -14.64 9.01 -8.30
C GLY A 112 -13.26 8.48 -7.94
N SER A 113 -12.32 8.65 -8.88
CA SER A 113 -10.90 8.44 -8.60
C SER A 113 -10.54 9.21 -7.34
N ALA A 114 -10.22 8.46 -6.27
CA ALA A 114 -10.07 8.92 -4.89
C ALA A 114 -9.28 10.23 -4.82
N ALA A 115 -10.01 11.35 -4.81
CA ALA A 115 -9.42 12.66 -4.68
C ALA A 115 -9.08 12.83 -3.22
N VAL A 116 -7.78 12.86 -2.92
CA VAL A 116 -7.31 12.94 -1.56
C VAL A 116 -7.25 14.40 -1.14
N ALA A 117 -7.84 14.70 0.02
CA ALA A 117 -8.20 16.04 0.43
C ALA A 117 -7.06 16.83 1.08
N THR A 118 -5.96 16.15 1.41
CA THR A 118 -4.76 16.71 2.08
C THR A 118 -3.46 16.16 1.48
N GLU A 119 -2.37 16.93 1.61
CA GLU A 119 -1.05 16.54 1.10
C GLU A 119 -0.48 15.32 1.84
N GLN A 120 -0.75 15.22 3.15
CA GLN A 120 -0.38 14.08 4.00
C GLN A 120 -0.99 12.77 3.46
N GLU A 121 -2.29 12.78 3.19
CA GLU A 121 -2.97 11.60 2.67
C GLU A 121 -2.52 11.27 1.23
N LEU A 122 -2.16 12.26 0.41
CA LEU A 122 -1.61 12.03 -0.93
C LEU A 122 -0.28 11.28 -0.86
N LEU A 123 0.61 11.66 0.07
CA LEU A 123 1.87 10.95 0.31
C LEU A 123 1.63 9.51 0.78
N VAL A 124 0.65 9.31 1.67
CA VAL A 124 0.25 7.97 2.13
C VAL A 124 -0.27 7.14 0.95
N ALA A 125 -1.13 7.71 0.11
CA ALA A 125 -1.66 7.04 -1.08
C ALA A 125 -0.54 6.62 -2.04
N GLN A 126 0.39 7.53 -2.34
CA GLN A 126 1.54 7.23 -3.20
C GLN A 126 2.45 6.14 -2.59
N ARG A 127 2.64 6.14 -1.27
CA ARG A 127 3.39 5.09 -0.56
C ARG A 127 2.71 3.73 -0.71
N HIS A 128 1.38 3.65 -0.59
CA HIS A 128 0.65 2.40 -0.79
C HIS A 128 0.75 1.89 -2.23
N ILE A 129 0.68 2.78 -3.23
CA ILE A 129 0.85 2.43 -4.64
C ILE A 129 2.28 1.91 -4.91
N GLN A 130 3.30 2.54 -4.33
CA GLN A 130 4.68 2.07 -4.45
C GLN A 130 4.90 0.71 -3.79
N LYS A 131 4.34 0.48 -2.60
CA LYS A 131 4.35 -0.84 -1.95
C LYS A 131 3.65 -1.90 -2.80
N ALA A 132 2.52 -1.57 -3.42
CA ALA A 132 1.82 -2.47 -4.33
C ALA A 132 2.71 -2.86 -5.52
N LEU A 133 3.38 -1.88 -6.16
CA LEU A 133 4.31 -2.14 -7.25
C LEU A 133 5.47 -3.05 -6.83
N GLN A 134 6.02 -2.86 -5.62
CA GLN A 134 7.06 -3.74 -5.08
C GLN A 134 6.54 -5.17 -4.89
N MET A 135 5.34 -5.34 -4.31
CA MET A 135 4.72 -6.67 -4.18
C MET A 135 4.54 -7.36 -5.54
N PHE A 136 4.04 -6.64 -6.55
CA PHE A 136 3.92 -7.21 -7.89
C PHE A 136 5.28 -7.54 -8.53
N ALA A 137 6.33 -6.76 -8.24
CA ALA A 137 7.68 -7.09 -8.70
C ALA A 137 8.21 -8.37 -8.02
N ASP A 138 7.91 -8.58 -6.74
CA ASP A 138 8.28 -9.80 -6.03
C ASP A 138 7.46 -11.02 -6.48
N LEU A 139 6.18 -10.83 -6.80
CA LEU A 139 5.34 -11.86 -7.42
C LEU A 139 5.83 -12.25 -8.81
N TYR A 140 6.31 -11.29 -9.59
CA TYR A 140 6.93 -11.56 -10.89
C TYR A 140 8.25 -12.32 -10.74
N ARG A 141 9.11 -11.93 -9.79
CA ARG A 141 10.37 -12.63 -9.50
C ARG A 141 10.19 -14.06 -8.97
N SER A 142 9.04 -14.34 -8.37
CA SER A 142 8.68 -15.68 -7.88
C SER A 142 7.85 -16.49 -8.87
N ASP A 143 7.76 -16.04 -10.13
CA ASP A 143 7.01 -16.68 -11.23
C ASP A 143 5.52 -16.93 -10.92
N LYS A 144 4.95 -16.19 -9.96
CA LYS A 144 3.53 -16.30 -9.57
C LYS A 144 2.59 -15.56 -10.53
N ILE A 145 3.12 -14.63 -11.31
CA ILE A 145 2.37 -13.84 -12.29
C ILE A 145 3.12 -13.81 -13.63
N SER A 146 2.37 -13.75 -14.73
CA SER A 146 2.96 -13.60 -16.07
C SER A 146 3.54 -12.20 -16.30
N ALA A 147 4.49 -12.09 -17.24
CA ALA A 147 5.05 -10.80 -17.63
C ALA A 147 3.97 -9.82 -18.16
N GLY A 148 2.95 -10.33 -18.86
CA GLY A 148 1.82 -9.52 -19.34
C GLY A 148 0.96 -8.97 -18.19
N GLN A 149 0.66 -9.79 -17.19
CA GLN A 149 -0.06 -9.35 -15.99
C GLN A 149 0.74 -8.32 -15.18
N PHE A 150 2.07 -8.50 -15.08
CA PHE A 150 2.94 -7.55 -14.41
C PHE A 150 2.94 -6.19 -15.11
N GLU A 151 3.17 -6.13 -16.43
CA GLU A 151 3.18 -4.86 -17.16
C GLU A 151 1.80 -4.19 -17.18
N ASN A 152 0.70 -4.94 -17.33
CA ASN A 152 -0.66 -4.39 -17.24
C ASN A 152 -0.93 -3.78 -15.86
N THR A 153 -0.63 -4.53 -14.79
CA THR A 153 -0.81 -4.07 -13.41
C THR A 153 0.05 -2.84 -13.12
N LYS A 154 1.31 -2.85 -13.54
CA LYS A 154 2.25 -1.73 -13.39
C LYS A 154 1.75 -0.48 -14.11
N ASN A 155 1.22 -0.62 -15.33
CA ASN A 155 0.64 0.49 -16.07
C ASN A 155 -0.62 1.03 -15.38
N ASN A 156 -1.52 0.15 -14.92
CA ASN A 156 -2.74 0.53 -14.20
C ASN A 156 -2.43 1.24 -12.87
N LEU A 157 -1.47 0.74 -12.08
CA LEU A 157 -1.05 1.38 -10.83
C LEU A 157 -0.36 2.73 -11.05
N ARG A 158 0.44 2.87 -12.12
CA ARG A 158 1.03 4.16 -12.51
C ARG A 158 -0.03 5.16 -12.94
N LEU A 159 -0.98 4.72 -13.76
CA LEU A 159 -2.12 5.52 -14.19
C LEU A 159 -2.92 6.01 -12.97
N LEU A 160 -3.22 5.10 -12.05
CA LEU A 160 -3.93 5.41 -10.81
C LEU A 160 -3.18 6.45 -9.98
N GLY A 161 -1.87 6.28 -9.78
CA GLY A 161 -1.06 7.26 -9.05
C GLY A 161 -1.08 8.64 -9.70
N LEU A 162 -1.08 8.71 -11.03
CA LEU A 162 -1.23 9.94 -11.79
C LEU A 162 -2.61 10.56 -11.60
N ARG A 163 -3.69 9.77 -11.73
CA ARG A 163 -5.07 10.24 -11.54
C ARG A 163 -5.31 10.76 -10.12
N VAL A 164 -4.87 10.01 -9.10
CA VAL A 164 -4.97 10.43 -7.68
C VAL A 164 -4.22 11.74 -7.46
N SER A 165 -2.98 11.86 -7.96
CA SER A 165 -2.19 13.09 -7.80
C SER A 165 -2.85 14.30 -8.47
N VAL A 166 -3.36 14.13 -9.70
CA VAL A 166 -4.07 15.19 -10.43
C VAL A 166 -5.34 15.60 -9.71
N ASN A 167 -6.18 14.64 -9.31
CA ASN A 167 -7.43 14.90 -8.61
C ASN A 167 -7.21 15.56 -7.25
N SER A 168 -6.17 15.15 -6.53
CA SER A 168 -5.74 15.81 -5.30
C SER A 168 -5.30 17.25 -5.51
N CYS A 169 -4.53 17.54 -6.57
CA CYS A 169 -4.17 18.92 -6.91
C CYS A 169 -5.42 19.78 -7.20
N PHE A 170 -6.42 19.23 -7.90
CA PHE A 170 -7.68 19.92 -8.15
C PHE A 170 -8.45 20.22 -6.86
N LEU A 171 -8.62 19.23 -5.99
CA LEU A 171 -9.37 19.39 -4.75
C LEU A 171 -8.66 20.37 -3.80
N MET A 172 -7.33 20.32 -3.71
CA MET A 172 -6.57 21.31 -2.95
C MET A 172 -6.65 22.71 -3.55
N ALA A 173 -6.70 22.84 -4.89
CA ALA A 173 -6.85 24.12 -5.55
C ALA A 173 -8.24 24.72 -5.26
N GLN A 174 -9.30 23.91 -5.30
CA GLN A 174 -10.65 24.34 -4.92
C GLN A 174 -10.72 24.78 -3.44
N LYS A 175 -10.11 24.04 -2.52
CA LYS A 175 -10.03 24.47 -1.11
C LYS A 175 -9.24 25.77 -0.92
N ALA A 176 -8.16 25.97 -1.69
CA ALA A 176 -7.39 27.22 -1.65
C ALA A 176 -8.22 28.39 -2.21
N MET A 177 -9.03 28.15 -3.24
CA MET A 177 -10.00 29.11 -3.77
C MET A 177 -11.07 29.49 -2.73
N GLU A 178 -11.62 28.52 -2.00
CA GLU A 178 -12.56 28.76 -0.88
C GLU A 178 -11.95 29.59 0.25
N GLN A 179 -10.62 29.55 0.39
CA GLN A 179 -9.85 30.31 1.38
C GLN A 179 -9.36 31.66 0.85
N GLU A 180 -9.80 32.06 -0.35
CA GLU A 180 -9.37 33.29 -1.06
C GLU A 180 -7.85 33.35 -1.38
N ASP A 181 -7.13 32.23 -1.23
CA ASP A 181 -5.70 32.12 -1.55
C ASP A 181 -5.52 31.77 -3.04
N THR A 182 -5.73 32.78 -3.87
CA THR A 182 -5.64 32.68 -5.35
C THR A 182 -4.23 32.30 -5.83
N ILE A 183 -3.18 32.70 -5.11
CA ILE A 183 -1.79 32.38 -5.45
C ILE A 183 -1.55 30.88 -5.28
N ARG A 184 -1.97 30.31 -4.14
CA ARG A 184 -1.85 28.88 -3.87
C ARG A 184 -2.70 28.06 -4.82
N ALA A 185 -3.94 28.46 -5.09
CA ALA A 185 -4.80 27.81 -6.08
C ALA A 185 -4.15 27.74 -7.47
N MET A 186 -3.59 28.86 -7.96
CA MET A 186 -2.89 28.92 -9.24
C MET A 186 -1.65 28.02 -9.29
N SER A 187 -0.89 27.94 -8.20
CA SER A 187 0.28 27.04 -8.11
C SER A 187 -0.12 25.56 -8.23
N LEU A 188 -1.25 25.18 -7.62
CA LEU A 188 -1.79 23.82 -7.64
C LEU A 188 -2.36 23.46 -9.01
N PHE A 189 -3.02 24.40 -9.70
CA PHE A 189 -3.46 24.20 -11.09
C PHE A 189 -2.29 24.01 -12.05
N ARG A 190 -1.20 24.79 -11.92
CA ARG A 190 0.02 24.59 -12.72
C ARG A 190 0.66 23.23 -12.46
N ARG A 191 0.64 22.77 -11.20
CA ARG A 191 1.12 21.42 -10.83
C ARG A 191 0.23 20.32 -11.42
N ALA A 192 -1.09 20.50 -11.42
CA ALA A 192 -2.00 19.57 -12.08
C ALA A 192 -1.75 19.51 -13.59
N GLU A 193 -1.55 20.67 -14.24
CA GLU A 193 -1.23 20.78 -15.67
C GLU A 193 0.08 20.07 -16.03
N SER A 194 1.13 20.24 -15.22
CA SER A 194 2.41 19.54 -15.45
C SER A 194 2.27 18.03 -15.33
N LEU A 195 1.46 17.54 -14.38
CA LEU A 195 1.14 16.12 -14.23
C LEU A 195 0.31 15.59 -15.41
N LEU A 196 -0.66 16.36 -15.92
CA LEU A 196 -1.44 16.01 -17.12
C LEU A 196 -0.60 15.93 -18.40
N ASN A 197 0.57 16.60 -18.42
CA ASN A 197 1.50 16.53 -19.54
C ASN A 197 2.40 15.30 -19.54
N VAL A 198 2.45 14.56 -18.43
CA VAL A 198 3.14 13.26 -18.37
C VAL A 198 2.37 12.22 -19.18
N LYS A 199 3.08 11.42 -19.99
CA LYS A 199 2.49 10.32 -20.77
C LYS A 199 1.80 9.31 -19.83
N GLY A 200 0.57 8.96 -20.14
CA GLY A 200 -0.15 7.87 -19.46
C GLY A 200 -1.65 8.11 -19.32
N ILE A 201 -2.10 9.35 -19.23
CA ILE A 201 -3.54 9.67 -19.07
C ILE A 201 -4.25 9.56 -20.43
N PRO A 202 -5.47 8.98 -20.49
CA PRO A 202 -6.26 8.94 -21.72
C PRO A 202 -6.49 10.34 -22.28
N ALA A 203 -6.35 10.49 -23.60
CA ALA A 203 -6.60 11.76 -24.31
C ALA A 203 -7.94 12.45 -23.94
N PRO A 204 -9.09 11.75 -23.81
CA PRO A 204 -10.36 12.40 -23.45
C PRO A 204 -10.34 12.97 -22.03
N GLU A 205 -9.89 12.21 -21.03
CA GLU A 205 -9.78 12.69 -19.64
C GLU A 205 -8.80 13.85 -19.51
N LYS A 206 -7.72 13.82 -20.29
CA LYS A 206 -6.73 14.90 -20.33
C LYS A 206 -7.36 16.19 -20.86
N GLN A 207 -8.11 16.13 -21.96
CA GLN A 207 -8.74 17.30 -22.57
C GLN A 207 -9.78 17.94 -21.63
N GLU A 208 -10.61 17.12 -21.00
CA GLU A 208 -11.63 17.60 -20.05
C GLU A 208 -11.02 18.33 -18.85
N LYS A 209 -9.97 17.76 -18.24
CA LYS A 209 -9.28 18.36 -17.10
C LYS A 209 -8.50 19.62 -17.47
N LEU A 210 -7.91 19.67 -18.66
CA LEU A 210 -7.24 20.88 -19.16
C LEU A 210 -8.25 22.01 -19.43
N ALA A 211 -9.40 21.68 -20.03
CA ALA A 211 -10.47 22.65 -20.25
C ALA A 211 -10.98 23.24 -18.92
N TYR A 212 -11.13 22.39 -17.89
CA TYR A 212 -11.50 22.82 -16.55
C TYR A 212 -10.45 23.77 -15.92
N ILE A 213 -9.15 23.44 -16.01
CA ILE A 213 -8.08 24.34 -15.53
C ILE A 213 -8.14 25.70 -16.24
N GLN A 214 -8.35 25.70 -17.56
CA GLN A 214 -8.40 26.94 -18.33
C GLN A 214 -9.60 27.81 -17.95
N ALA A 215 -10.78 27.20 -17.77
CA ALA A 215 -11.98 27.89 -17.32
C ALA A 215 -11.79 28.52 -15.92
N GLU A 216 -11.24 27.77 -14.96
CA GLU A 216 -11.06 28.29 -13.60
C GLU A 216 -9.97 29.37 -13.54
N ARG A 217 -8.91 29.25 -14.36
CA ARG A 217 -7.90 30.31 -14.48
C ARG A 217 -8.47 31.61 -15.05
N GLN A 218 -9.35 31.52 -16.05
CA GLN A 218 -10.03 32.70 -16.60
C GLN A 218 -10.95 33.36 -15.58
N ARG A 219 -11.66 32.56 -14.78
CA ARG A 219 -12.51 33.05 -13.70
C ARG A 219 -11.72 33.86 -12.65
N VAL A 220 -10.64 33.28 -12.12
CA VAL A 220 -9.77 33.96 -11.14
C VAL A 220 -9.17 35.25 -11.70
N PHE A 221 -8.78 35.23 -12.98
CA PHE A 221 -8.21 36.42 -13.63
C PHE A 221 -9.26 37.54 -13.74
N ASN A 222 -10.49 37.20 -14.14
CA ASN A 222 -11.58 38.17 -14.23
C ASN A 222 -11.98 38.74 -12.86
N GLU A 223 -12.07 37.89 -11.82
CA GLU A 223 -12.35 38.34 -10.43
C GLU A 223 -11.24 39.26 -9.91
N SER A 224 -9.96 38.98 -10.24
CA SER A 224 -8.83 39.82 -9.86
C SER A 224 -8.78 41.17 -10.59
N GLN A 225 -9.23 41.22 -11.85
CA GLN A 225 -9.30 42.48 -12.62
C GLN A 225 -10.42 43.39 -12.12
N VAL A 226 -11.59 42.83 -11.81
CA VAL A 226 -12.71 43.60 -11.24
C VAL A 226 -12.33 44.19 -9.88
N GLY A 227 -11.61 43.44 -9.04
CA GLY A 227 -11.08 43.94 -7.77
C GLY A 227 -10.03 45.05 -7.94
N ALA A 228 -9.16 44.95 -8.95
CA ALA A 228 -8.15 45.96 -9.25
C ALA A 228 -8.75 47.26 -9.84
N GLU A 229 -9.77 47.15 -10.70
CA GLU A 229 -10.51 48.31 -11.24
C GLU A 229 -11.30 49.03 -10.15
N LEU A 230 -11.93 48.31 -9.23
CA LEU A 230 -12.63 48.90 -8.07
C LEU A 230 -11.67 49.64 -7.12
N LEU A 231 -10.46 49.11 -6.89
CA LEU A 231 -9.44 49.79 -6.10
C LEU A 231 -8.85 51.01 -6.80
N LEU A 232 -8.79 51.02 -8.14
CA LEU A 232 -8.37 52.19 -8.91
C LEU A 232 -9.44 53.29 -8.89
N LEU A 233 -10.72 52.93 -8.95
CA LEU A 233 -11.85 53.87 -8.79
C LEU A 233 -11.95 54.44 -7.37
N ALA A 234 -11.62 53.66 -6.34
CA ALA A 234 -11.61 54.13 -4.95
C ALA A 234 -10.40 55.03 -4.61
N LYS A 235 -9.37 55.07 -5.46
CA LYS A 235 -8.15 55.89 -5.25
C LYS A 235 -8.19 57.21 -6.01
N THR A 236 -9.25 57.45 -6.79
CA THR A 236 -9.47 58.66 -7.59
C THR A 236 -10.39 59.70 -6.94
N ASP A 237 -10.82 59.46 -5.69
CA ASP A 237 -11.42 60.46 -4.80
C ASP A 237 -10.43 60.90 -3.72
#